data_AF-A0A1V3JWF4-F1
#
_entry.id   AF-A0A1V3JWF4-F1
#
_cell.length_a   1.000
_cell.length_b   1.000
_cell.length_c   1.000
_cell.angle_alpha   90.00
_cell.angle_beta   90.00
_cell.angle_gamma   90.00
#
_symmetry.space_group_name_H-M   'P 1'
#
loop_
_entity.id
_entity.type
_entity.pdbx_description
1 polymer ?
#
loop_
_entity_poly.entity_id
_entity_poly.type
_entity_poly.pdbx_seq_one_letter_code
_entity_poly.pdbx_strand_id
1 'polypeptide(L)'
;MTPTQERKQHSATLAGIEDMISRIEAFSSSAVTGKASTLNPDGTKTPMKPNEVFDLINEMANLALMDIQVLHQEFERLTTSDKKRGELVYLPLVDVKGDLRQ
;
A
#
# COMPACT_ATOMS: atom_id res chain seq x y z
N MET A 1 -25.45 -5.17 -21.06
CA MET A 1 -24.93 -4.93 -19.71
C MET A 1 -23.43 -5.11 -19.77
N THR A 2 -22.67 -4.03 -19.69
CA THR A 2 -21.20 -4.07 -19.64
C THR A 2 -20.81 -4.47 -18.22
N PRO A 3 -19.93 -5.47 -18.03
CA PRO A 3 -19.53 -5.87 -16.69
C PRO A 3 -18.74 -4.72 -16.07
N THR A 4 -19.29 -4.13 -15.01
CA THR A 4 -18.59 -3.23 -14.12
C THR A 4 -17.44 -4.04 -13.52
N GLN A 5 -16.24 -3.91 -14.07
CA GLN A 5 -15.04 -4.33 -13.38
C GLN A 5 -15.02 -3.52 -12.08
N GLU A 6 -15.44 -4.16 -10.99
CA GLU A 6 -15.14 -3.71 -9.65
C GLU A 6 -13.63 -3.48 -9.64
N ARG A 7 -13.24 -2.19 -9.69
CA ARG A 7 -11.88 -1.79 -9.35
C ARG A 7 -11.69 -2.32 -7.94
N LYS A 8 -11.02 -3.47 -7.80
CA LYS A 8 -10.49 -3.91 -6.51
C LYS A 8 -9.82 -2.67 -5.95
N GLN A 9 -10.39 -2.13 -4.88
CA GLN A 9 -9.78 -1.02 -4.14
C GLN A 9 -8.36 -1.50 -3.86
N HIS A 10 -7.38 -0.92 -4.55
CA HIS A 10 -5.98 -1.11 -4.22
C HIS A 10 -5.79 -0.40 -2.89
N SER A 11 -6.04 -1.13 -1.80
CA SER A 11 -5.77 -0.61 -0.47
C SER A 11 -4.28 -0.79 -0.23
N ALA A 12 -3.53 0.31 -0.24
CA ALA A 12 -2.15 0.29 0.21
C ALA A 12 -2.11 -0.26 1.65
N THR A 13 -1.20 -1.18 1.93
CA THR A 13 -1.00 -1.74 3.28
C THR A 13 0.47 -1.71 3.62
N LEU A 14 0.81 -1.59 4.91
CA LEU A 14 2.20 -1.65 5.38
C LEU A 14 2.87 -2.96 4.96
N ALA A 15 2.17 -4.08 5.08
CA ALA A 15 2.67 -5.39 4.65
C ALA A 15 2.96 -5.43 3.13
N GLY A 16 2.11 -4.78 2.31
CA GLY A 16 2.35 -4.67 0.86
C GLY A 16 3.59 -3.84 0.53
N ILE A 17 3.82 -2.76 1.26
CA ILE A 17 5.02 -1.92 1.11
C ILE A 17 6.28 -2.69 1.54
N GLU A 18 6.23 -3.41 2.66
CA GLU A 18 7.32 -4.26 3.14
C GLU A 18 7.68 -5.36 2.13
N ASP A 19 6.68 -6.01 1.53
CA ASP A 19 6.89 -6.99 0.45
C ASP A 19 7.55 -6.33 -0.77
N MET A 20 7.09 -5.13 -1.16
CA MET A 20 7.67 -4.39 -2.29
C MET A 20 9.14 -4.02 -2.03
N ILE A 21 9.46 -3.52 -0.84
CA ILE A 21 10.84 -3.20 -0.45
C ILE A 21 11.70 -4.47 -0.47
N SER A 22 11.22 -5.57 0.09
CA SER A 22 11.93 -6.86 0.10
C SER A 22 12.22 -7.37 -1.32
N ARG A 23 11.27 -7.18 -2.25
CA ARG A 23 11.47 -7.52 -3.67
C ARG A 23 12.52 -6.65 -4.33
N ILE A 24 12.51 -5.34 -4.05
CA ILE A 24 13.54 -4.40 -4.56
C ILE A 24 14.92 -4.83 -4.08
N GLU A 25 15.08 -5.17 -2.79
CA GLU A 25 16.35 -5.62 -2.23
C GLU A 25 16.84 -6.93 -2.88
N ALA A 26 15.96 -7.94 -2.95
CA ALA A 26 16.28 -9.22 -3.57
C ALA A 26 16.66 -9.07 -5.05
N PHE A 27 15.90 -8.26 -5.79
CA PHE A 27 16.19 -7.99 -7.20
C PHE A 27 17.50 -7.22 -7.37
N SER A 28 17.75 -6.20 -6.57
CA SER A 28 18.99 -5.41 -6.61
C SER A 28 20.21 -6.28 -6.32
N SER A 29 20.12 -7.18 -5.33
CA SER A 29 21.17 -8.16 -5.02
C SER A 29 21.42 -9.13 -6.19
N SER A 30 20.36 -9.62 -6.83
CA SER A 30 20.46 -10.45 -8.04
C SER A 30 21.12 -9.70 -9.21
N ALA A 31 20.79 -8.43 -9.38
CA ALA A 31 21.36 -7.60 -10.43
C ALA A 31 22.86 -7.33 -10.24
N VAL A 32 23.31 -7.02 -9.02
CA VAL A 32 24.75 -6.83 -8.71
C VAL A 32 25.55 -8.11 -8.97
N THR A 33 24.94 -9.29 -8.78
CA THR A 33 25.58 -10.57 -9.07
C THR A 33 25.48 -11.02 -10.53
N GLY A 34 24.94 -10.16 -11.42
CA GLY A 34 24.81 -10.44 -12.85
C GLY A 34 23.74 -11.47 -13.21
N LYS A 35 22.80 -11.74 -12.29
CA LYS A 35 21.76 -12.78 -12.44
C LYS A 35 20.38 -12.22 -12.80
N ALA A 36 20.24 -10.90 -12.90
CA ALA A 36 18.98 -10.28 -13.33
C ALA A 36 18.65 -10.66 -14.78
N SER A 37 17.50 -11.30 -14.97
CA SER A 37 17.02 -11.77 -16.26
C SER A 37 15.52 -11.52 -16.37
N THR A 38 15.06 -11.13 -17.55
CA THR A 38 13.63 -11.05 -17.86
C THR A 38 13.14 -12.37 -18.44
N LEU A 39 11.88 -12.73 -18.18
CA LEU A 39 11.22 -13.89 -18.76
C LEU A 39 10.47 -13.44 -20.01
N ASN A 40 10.86 -13.95 -21.16
CA ASN A 40 10.22 -13.65 -22.43
C ASN A 40 8.89 -14.41 -22.55
N PRO A 41 7.98 -13.95 -23.44
CA PRO A 41 6.70 -14.62 -23.68
C PRO A 41 6.82 -16.08 -24.14
N ASP A 42 7.94 -16.44 -24.75
CA ASP A 42 8.26 -17.79 -25.20
C ASP A 42 8.86 -18.68 -24.08
N GLY A 43 8.96 -18.16 -22.84
CA GLY A 43 9.51 -18.85 -21.67
C GLY A 43 11.03 -18.82 -21.57
N THR A 44 11.74 -18.21 -22.52
CA THR A 44 13.20 -18.04 -22.45
C THR A 44 13.58 -16.92 -21.47
N LYS A 45 14.80 -16.98 -20.93
CA LYS A 45 15.33 -15.93 -20.06
C LYS A 45 16.43 -15.15 -20.78
N THR A 46 16.29 -13.83 -20.81
CA THR A 46 17.31 -12.94 -21.37
C THR A 46 17.92 -12.10 -20.25
N PRO A 47 19.26 -12.01 -20.15
CA PRO A 47 19.92 -11.12 -19.19
C PRO A 47 19.45 -9.67 -19.40
N MET A 48 19.13 -8.99 -18.31
CA MET A 48 18.74 -7.59 -18.36
C MET A 48 19.96 -6.69 -18.53
N LYS A 49 19.83 -5.63 -19.32
CA LYS A 49 20.85 -4.58 -19.41
C LYS A 49 20.84 -3.72 -18.13
N PRO A 50 21.97 -3.08 -17.78
CA PRO A 50 22.04 -2.24 -16.58
C PRO A 50 20.97 -1.14 -16.51
N ASN A 51 20.62 -0.53 -17.64
CA ASN A 51 19.56 0.48 -17.71
C ASN A 51 18.17 -0.13 -17.44
N GLU A 52 17.89 -1.32 -17.98
CA GLU A 52 16.61 -2.01 -17.75
C GLU A 52 16.44 -2.43 -16.29
N VAL A 53 17.54 -2.85 -15.64
CA VAL A 53 17.56 -3.12 -14.20
C VAL A 53 17.24 -1.87 -13.41
N PHE A 54 17.89 -0.75 -13.73
CA PHE A 54 17.68 0.53 -13.06
C PHE A 54 16.23 1.02 -13.23
N ASP A 55 15.71 0.97 -14.45
CA ASP A 55 14.34 1.40 -14.77
C ASP A 55 13.32 0.59 -13.96
N LEU A 56 13.49 -0.73 -13.86
CA LEU A 56 12.60 -1.59 -13.08
C LEU A 56 12.67 -1.32 -11.57
N ILE A 57 13.87 -1.11 -11.02
CA ILE A 57 14.03 -0.73 -9.61
C ILE A 57 13.32 0.60 -9.33
N ASN A 58 13.50 1.57 -10.22
CA ASN A 58 12.87 2.87 -10.10
C ASN A 58 11.34 2.77 -10.19
N GLU A 59 10.81 1.95 -11.09
CA GLU A 59 9.37 1.68 -11.18
C GLU A 59 8.82 1.08 -9.87
N MET A 60 9.45 0.02 -9.35
CA MET A 60 9.05 -0.61 -8.09
C MET A 60 9.11 0.37 -6.90
N ALA A 61 10.15 1.21 -6.84
CA ALA A 61 10.29 2.22 -5.80
C ALA A 61 9.19 3.29 -5.88
N ASN A 62 8.83 3.73 -7.09
CA ASN A 62 7.73 4.69 -7.28
C ASN A 62 6.38 4.10 -6.88
N LEU A 63 6.14 2.82 -7.17
CA LEU A 63 4.92 2.13 -6.72
C LEU A 63 4.85 2.06 -5.18
N ALA A 64 5.95 1.69 -4.52
CA ALA A 64 6.02 1.71 -3.06
C ALA A 64 5.78 3.11 -2.48
N LEU A 65 6.33 4.16 -3.12
CA LEU A 65 6.12 5.55 -2.71
C LEU A 65 4.66 5.97 -2.85
N MET A 66 3.98 5.58 -3.93
CA MET A 66 2.54 5.84 -4.09
C MET A 66 1.73 5.17 -2.98
N ASP A 67 2.04 3.91 -2.63
CA ASP A 67 1.36 3.20 -1.54
C ASP A 67 1.59 3.90 -0.18
N ILE A 68 2.81 4.39 0.08
CA ILE A 68 3.12 5.18 1.28
C ILE A 68 2.27 6.47 1.32
N GLN A 69 2.16 7.18 0.19
CA GLN A 69 1.36 8.40 0.11
C GLN A 69 -0.13 8.15 0.37
N VAL A 70 -0.67 7.03 -0.15
CA VAL A 70 -2.06 6.61 0.13
C VAL A 70 -2.25 6.37 1.62
N LEU A 71 -1.35 5.62 2.26
CA LEU A 71 -1.42 5.38 3.71
C LEU A 71 -1.32 6.67 4.53
N HIS A 72 -0.46 7.60 4.11
CA HIS A 72 -0.34 8.91 4.75
C HIS A 72 -1.66 9.68 4.69
N GLN A 73 -2.30 9.74 3.51
CA GLN A 73 -3.60 10.40 3.34
C GLN A 73 -4.71 9.73 4.18
N GLU A 74 -4.71 8.40 4.28
CA GLU A 74 -5.64 7.70 5.16
C GLU A 74 -5.41 8.05 6.64
N PHE A 75 -4.16 8.13 7.07
CA PHE A 75 -3.80 8.51 8.44
C PHE A 75 -4.21 9.97 8.76
N GLU A 76 -3.94 10.90 7.85
CA GLU A 76 -4.42 12.29 7.97
C GLU A 76 -5.95 12.36 8.04
N ARG A 77 -6.67 11.56 7.25
CA ARG A 77 -8.14 11.49 7.27
C ARG A 77 -8.65 10.98 8.62
N LEU A 78 -8.03 9.96 9.20
CA LEU A 78 -8.42 9.41 10.51
C LEU A 78 -8.16 10.43 11.63
N THR A 79 -6.98 11.03 11.66
CA THR A 79 -6.59 12.02 12.69
C THR A 79 -7.39 13.33 12.60
N THR A 80 -7.79 13.77 11.41
CA THR A 80 -8.68 14.94 11.23
C THR A 80 -10.14 14.61 11.56
N SER A 81 -10.59 13.37 11.29
CA SER A 81 -11.92 12.90 11.68
C SER A 81 -12.05 12.80 13.21
N ASP A 82 -11.00 12.37 13.91
CA ASP A 82 -10.94 12.38 15.39
C ASP A 82 -10.97 13.79 15.98
N LYS A 83 -10.32 14.77 15.34
CA LYS A 83 -10.42 16.19 15.75
C LYS A 83 -11.84 16.74 15.65
N LYS A 84 -12.60 16.35 14.62
CA LYS A 84 -14.02 16.73 14.49
C LYS A 84 -14.94 15.97 15.45
N ARG A 85 -14.54 14.77 15.87
CA ARG A 85 -15.23 13.97 16.89
C ARG A 85 -15.02 14.51 18.31
N GLY A 86 -13.95 15.27 18.54
CA GLY A 86 -13.70 15.98 19.79
C GLY A 86 -14.68 17.11 20.12
N GLU A 87 -15.48 17.57 19.15
CA GLU A 87 -16.41 18.70 19.37
C GLU A 87 -17.88 18.33 19.54
N LEU A 88 -18.34 17.11 19.19
CA LEU A 88 -19.72 16.70 19.45
C LEU A 88 -19.87 15.18 19.46
N VAL A 89 -19.57 14.56 20.61
CA VAL A 89 -20.26 13.33 21.00
C VAL A 89 -20.74 13.52 22.43
N TYR A 90 -21.96 14.04 22.58
CA TYR A 90 -22.76 13.75 23.76
C TYR A 90 -23.01 12.23 23.75
N LEU A 91 -22.08 11.46 24.30
CA LEU A 91 -22.37 10.09 24.70
C LEU A 91 -23.44 10.17 25.79
N PRO A 92 -24.58 9.47 25.67
CA PRO A 92 -25.51 9.41 26.77
C PRO A 92 -24.78 8.76 27.94
N LEU A 93 -24.67 9.47 29.06
CA LEU A 93 -24.25 8.88 30.32
C LEU A 93 -25.28 7.80 30.68
N VAL A 94 -24.94 6.55 30.38
CA VAL A 94 -25.68 5.41 30.94
C VAL A 94 -25.15 5.25 32.36
N ASP A 95 -25.96 5.67 33.34
CA ASP A 95 -25.72 5.35 34.74
C ASP A 95 -25.76 3.82 34.91
N VAL A 96 -24.73 3.25 35.53
CA VAL A 96 -24.55 1.81 35.74
C VAL A 96 -25.52 1.28 36.82
N LYS A 97 -26.41 2.12 37.34
CA LYS A 97 -27.58 1.70 38.09
C LYS A 97 -28.82 1.98 37.25
N GLY A 98 -29.31 0.93 36.58
CA GLY A 98 -30.52 0.98 35.78
C GLY A 98 -31.75 1.37 36.58
N ASP A 99 -31.98 2.68 36.74
CA ASP A 99 -33.25 3.27 37.12
C ASP A 99 -33.57 4.41 36.15
N LEU A 100 -34.47 4.12 35.20
CA LEU A 100 -35.12 5.15 34.40
C LEU A 100 -36.10 5.92 35.29
N ARG A 101 -35.77 7.16 35.62
CA ARG A 101 -36.69 8.22 36.07
C ARG A 101 -36.23 9.53 35.42
N GLN A 102 -37.04 10.34 34.73
CA GLN A 102 -38.44 10.34 34.32
C GLN A 102 -38.51 10.78 32.85
#